data_AF-A0A4Y3KIS1-F1
#
_entry.id   AF-A0A4Y3KIS1-F1
#
_cell.length_a   1.000
_cell.length_b   1.000
_cell.length_c   1.000
_cell.angle_alpha   90.00
_cell.angle_beta   90.00
_cell.angle_gamma   90.00
#
_symmetry.space_group_name_H-M   'P 1'
#
loop_
_entity.id
_entity.type
_entity.pdbx_description
1 polymer ?
#
loop_
_entity_poly.entity_id
_entity_poly.type
_entity_poly.pdbx_seq_one_letter_code
_entity_poly.pdbx_strand_id
1 'polypeptide(L)'
;MGRMTLWMTGDAAADQLLDDDPFALLLGMLLDQQYPMEAAFAGPAKILDRLGTLSPEAIAHADPDEFSALCATPPAVHRYPGSMAGRIQAVARAVVEDYDGDVTRIWTQDDPDGATVLKRLKALPGFGEQKARIFLALLGKQRGVQPAGWREAAGSYGEDGSRRSIADVTDATSLQLVRETKKAAKAAAKAR
;
A
#
# COMPACT_ATOMS: atom_id res chain seq x y z
N MET A 1 -19.00 11.09 -12.48
CA MET A 1 -18.24 9.88 -12.88
C MET A 1 -18.06 9.05 -11.63
N GLY A 2 -18.68 7.86 -11.56
CA GLY A 2 -18.57 6.99 -10.39
C GLY A 2 -17.11 6.57 -10.18
N ARG A 3 -16.66 6.48 -8.93
CA ARG A 3 -15.36 5.90 -8.60
C ARG A 3 -15.30 4.50 -9.21
N MET A 4 -14.30 4.24 -10.04
CA MET A 4 -14.01 2.88 -10.48
C MET A 4 -13.26 2.18 -9.35
N THR A 5 -13.67 0.97 -9.00
CA THR A 5 -12.97 0.11 -8.04
C THR A 5 -11.50 0.00 -8.43
N LEU A 6 -10.60 0.01 -7.45
CA LEU A 6 -9.17 -0.24 -7.67
C LEU A 6 -8.96 -1.52 -8.51
N TRP A 7 -7.94 -1.53 -9.35
CA TRP A 7 -7.56 -2.73 -10.12
C TRP A 7 -6.09 -3.03 -9.82
N MET A 8 -5.83 -3.83 -8.80
CA MET A 8 -4.47 -4.06 -8.29
C MET A 8 -4.05 -5.52 -8.32
N THR A 9 -5.01 -6.41 -8.13
CA THR A 9 -4.79 -7.85 -7.96
C THR A 9 -5.29 -8.66 -9.15
N GLY A 10 -6.31 -8.14 -9.86
CA GLY A 10 -7.05 -8.90 -10.87
C GLY A 10 -8.12 -9.83 -10.29
N ASP A 11 -8.27 -9.86 -8.96
CA ASP A 11 -9.36 -10.51 -8.23
C ASP A 11 -10.35 -9.44 -7.75
N ALA A 12 -11.61 -9.54 -8.17
CA ALA A 12 -12.60 -8.51 -7.91
C ALA A 12 -12.91 -8.32 -6.41
N ALA A 13 -12.84 -9.38 -5.60
CA ALA A 13 -13.14 -9.30 -4.17
C ALA A 13 -11.98 -8.65 -3.40
N ALA A 14 -10.74 -9.02 -3.71
CA ALA A 14 -9.55 -8.39 -3.15
C ALA A 14 -9.46 -6.92 -3.58
N ASP A 15 -9.72 -6.63 -4.85
CA ASP A 15 -9.74 -5.27 -5.39
C ASP A 15 -10.82 -4.39 -4.73
N GLN A 16 -12.02 -4.95 -4.48
CA GLN A 16 -13.07 -4.25 -3.73
C GLN A 16 -12.67 -3.99 -2.28
N LEU A 17 -12.06 -4.96 -1.60
CA LEU A 17 -11.54 -4.78 -0.24
C LEU A 17 -10.52 -3.63 -0.15
N LEU A 18 -9.60 -3.54 -1.11
CA LEU A 18 -8.61 -2.47 -1.17
C LEU A 18 -9.25 -1.10 -1.44
N ASP A 19 -10.41 -1.06 -2.10
CA ASP A 19 -11.18 0.16 -2.31
C ASP A 19 -11.86 0.61 -1.01
N ASP A 20 -12.52 -0.32 -0.32
CA ASP A 20 -13.36 -0.05 0.84
C ASP A 20 -12.57 0.18 2.13
N ASP A 21 -11.43 -0.50 2.29
CA ASP A 21 -10.63 -0.47 3.52
C ASP A 21 -9.25 0.19 3.27
N PRO A 22 -9.06 1.44 3.75
CA PRO A 22 -7.80 2.16 3.58
C PRO A 22 -6.60 1.49 4.28
N PHE A 23 -6.84 0.69 5.34
CA PHE A 23 -5.79 -0.03 6.03
C PHE A 23 -5.38 -1.26 5.24
N ALA A 24 -6.33 -1.96 4.61
CA ALA A 24 -6.03 -3.00 3.62
C ALA A 24 -5.14 -2.45 2.50
N LEU A 25 -5.45 -1.28 1.97
CA LEU A 25 -4.64 -0.63 0.93
C LEU A 25 -3.22 -0.30 1.40
N LEU A 26 -3.07 0.21 2.63
CA LEU A 26 -1.77 0.48 3.24
C LEU A 26 -0.95 -0.82 3.40
N LEU A 27 -1.58 -1.90 3.88
CA LEU A 27 -0.92 -3.20 4.02
C LEU A 27 -0.51 -3.80 2.67
N GLY A 28 -1.32 -3.64 1.62
CA GLY A 28 -0.94 -4.02 0.26
C GLY A 28 0.36 -3.33 -0.19
N MET A 29 0.47 -2.02 0.06
CA MET A 29 1.70 -1.27 -0.23
C MET A 29 2.89 -1.70 0.66
N LEU A 30 2.65 -2.01 1.93
CA LEU A 30 3.68 -2.55 2.82
C LEU A 30 4.27 -3.84 2.25
N LEU A 31 3.42 -4.72 1.74
CA LEU A 31 3.75 -6.04 1.19
C LEU A 31 4.38 -5.99 -0.21
N ASP A 32 4.25 -4.89 -0.96
CA ASP A 32 4.88 -4.69 -2.27
C ASP A 32 6.40 -4.48 -2.14
N GLN A 33 7.11 -5.54 -1.76
CA GLN A 33 8.56 -5.54 -1.65
C GLN A 33 9.16 -6.86 -2.10
N GLN A 34 9.85 -6.81 -3.23
CA GLN A 34 10.46 -7.97 -3.87
C GLN A 34 9.45 -9.11 -4.14
N TYR A 35 8.16 -8.83 -4.21
CA TYR A 35 7.10 -9.82 -4.43
C TYR A 35 6.26 -9.37 -5.63
N PRO A 36 5.57 -10.28 -6.36
CA PRO A 36 4.65 -9.85 -7.40
C PRO A 36 3.61 -8.92 -6.80
N MET A 37 3.43 -7.76 -7.43
CA MET A 37 2.60 -6.67 -6.94
C MET A 37 1.15 -7.16 -6.69
N GLU A 38 0.58 -7.88 -7.65
CA GLU A 38 -0.77 -8.43 -7.53
C GLU A 38 -0.91 -9.35 -6.31
N ALA A 39 0.11 -10.19 -6.05
CA ALA A 39 0.13 -11.09 -4.90
C ALA A 39 0.32 -10.35 -3.57
N ALA A 40 1.07 -9.24 -3.55
CA ALA A 40 1.23 -8.38 -2.39
C ALA A 40 -0.08 -7.68 -2.01
N PHE A 41 -0.75 -7.09 -3.01
CA PHE A 41 -2.04 -6.40 -2.81
C PHE A 41 -3.20 -7.37 -2.53
N ALA A 42 -3.08 -8.65 -2.88
CA ALA A 42 -4.02 -9.69 -2.44
C ALA A 42 -3.75 -10.18 -0.99
N GLY A 43 -2.63 -9.80 -0.38
CA GLY A 43 -2.24 -10.20 0.97
C GLY A 43 -3.26 -9.84 2.07
N PRO A 44 -3.82 -8.62 2.11
CA PRO A 44 -4.83 -8.22 3.09
C PRO A 44 -6.08 -9.11 3.09
N ALA A 45 -6.58 -9.55 1.94
CA ALA A 45 -7.72 -10.46 1.86
C ALA A 45 -7.45 -11.79 2.58
N LYS A 46 -6.24 -12.35 2.44
CA LYS A 46 -5.84 -13.57 3.16
C LYS A 46 -5.78 -13.36 4.67
N ILE A 47 -5.42 -12.17 5.14
CA ILE A 47 -5.41 -11.85 6.57
C ILE A 47 -6.87 -11.76 7.05
N LEU A 48 -7.72 -11.05 6.32
CA LEU A 48 -9.14 -10.92 6.62
C LEU A 48 -9.82 -12.29 6.71
N ASP A 49 -9.61 -13.18 5.73
CA ASP A 49 -10.22 -14.51 5.69
C ASP A 49 -9.84 -15.39 6.90
N ARG A 50 -8.63 -15.21 7.44
CA ARG A 50 -8.08 -16.07 8.49
C ARG A 50 -8.27 -15.50 9.89
N LEU A 51 -8.08 -14.20 10.04
CA LEU A 51 -8.21 -13.48 11.32
C LEU A 51 -9.65 -13.02 11.56
N GLY A 52 -10.46 -12.91 10.49
CA GLY A 52 -11.83 -12.42 10.53
C GLY A 52 -11.96 -10.90 10.54
N THR A 53 -10.84 -10.15 10.57
CA THR A 53 -10.83 -8.69 10.60
C THR A 53 -9.52 -8.13 10.06
N LEU A 54 -9.56 -6.86 9.62
CA LEU A 54 -8.39 -6.02 9.34
C LEU A 54 -8.25 -4.83 10.31
N SER A 55 -8.96 -4.84 11.45
CA SER A 55 -8.79 -3.82 12.49
C SER A 55 -7.30 -3.70 12.89
N PRO A 56 -6.73 -2.48 12.85
CA PRO A 56 -5.38 -2.23 13.33
C PRO A 56 -5.19 -2.70 14.78
N GLU A 57 -6.18 -2.51 15.65
CA GLU A 57 -6.14 -2.97 17.04
C GLU A 57 -6.03 -4.50 17.12
N ALA A 58 -6.88 -5.23 16.40
CA ALA A 58 -6.88 -6.68 16.43
C ALA A 58 -5.54 -7.25 15.93
N ILE A 59 -4.99 -6.68 14.85
CA ILE A 59 -3.71 -7.10 14.29
C ILE A 59 -2.54 -6.73 15.22
N ALA A 60 -2.57 -5.52 15.81
CA ALA A 60 -1.52 -5.03 16.71
C ALA A 60 -1.40 -5.88 17.99
N HIS A 61 -2.53 -6.38 18.51
CA HIS A 61 -2.63 -7.14 19.75
C HIS A 61 -2.64 -8.66 19.56
N ALA A 62 -2.77 -9.15 18.31
CA ALA A 62 -2.66 -10.58 18.03
C ALA A 62 -1.33 -11.15 18.55
N ASP A 63 -1.35 -12.38 19.08
CA ASP A 63 -0.13 -13.05 19.51
C ASP A 63 0.86 -13.12 18.31
N PRO A 64 2.12 -12.69 18.48
CA PRO A 64 3.06 -12.61 17.35
C PRO A 64 3.34 -13.96 16.67
N ASP A 65 3.39 -15.05 17.44
CA ASP A 65 3.70 -16.38 16.91
C ASP A 65 2.47 -16.96 16.20
N GLU A 66 1.28 -16.81 16.78
CA GLU A 66 0.02 -17.21 16.13
C GLU A 66 -0.23 -16.40 14.85
N PHE A 67 -0.02 -15.08 14.88
CA PHE A 67 -0.20 -14.23 13.71
C PHE A 67 0.82 -14.55 12.61
N SER A 68 2.07 -14.82 12.98
CA SER A 68 3.10 -15.29 12.05
C SER A 68 2.72 -16.61 11.39
N ALA A 69 2.22 -17.58 12.18
CA ALA A 69 1.74 -18.87 11.67
C ALA A 69 0.54 -18.69 10.72
N LEU A 70 -0.40 -17.80 11.06
CA LEU A 70 -1.54 -17.42 10.22
C LEU A 70 -1.09 -16.81 8.88
N CYS A 71 -0.11 -15.90 8.90
CA CYS A 71 0.46 -15.35 7.67
C CYS A 71 1.20 -16.40 6.82
N ALA A 72 1.75 -17.44 7.46
CA ALA A 72 2.47 -18.53 6.81
C ALA A 72 1.57 -19.62 6.21
N THR A 73 0.29 -19.70 6.59
CA THR A 73 -0.64 -20.71 6.06
C THR A 73 -0.70 -20.66 4.52
N PRO A 74 -0.39 -21.77 3.81
CA PRO A 74 -0.44 -21.83 2.35
C PRO A 74 -1.86 -21.61 1.80
N PRO A 75 -2.03 -20.82 0.72
CA PRO A 75 -1.01 -19.95 0.11
C PRO A 75 -0.66 -18.76 1.03
N ALA A 76 0.63 -18.60 1.35
CA ALA A 76 1.07 -17.61 2.32
C ALA A 76 0.72 -16.17 1.94
N VAL A 77 0.63 -15.27 2.93
CA VAL A 77 0.40 -13.83 2.72
C VAL A 77 1.54 -13.20 1.91
N HIS A 78 2.77 -13.65 2.11
CA HIS A 78 3.96 -13.19 1.40
C HIS A 78 4.95 -14.33 1.22
N ARG A 79 5.93 -14.19 0.30
CA ARG A 79 7.06 -15.15 0.19
C ARG A 79 8.01 -15.18 1.40
N TYR A 80 7.85 -14.23 2.32
CA TYR A 80 8.60 -14.10 3.58
C TYR A 80 7.60 -13.92 4.72
N PRO A 81 6.78 -14.93 5.04
CA PRO A 81 5.59 -14.73 5.88
C PRO A 81 5.94 -14.28 7.30
N GLY A 82 6.92 -14.89 7.96
CA GLY A 82 7.29 -14.51 9.33
C GLY A 82 7.81 -13.08 9.47
N SER A 83 8.70 -12.64 8.57
CA SER A 83 9.23 -11.27 8.62
C SER A 83 8.19 -10.22 8.21
N MET A 84 7.26 -10.56 7.32
CA MET A 84 6.18 -9.65 6.95
C MET A 84 5.08 -9.57 8.01
N ALA A 85 4.77 -10.67 8.72
CA ALA A 85 3.83 -10.67 9.82
C ALA A 85 4.23 -9.65 10.89
N GLY A 86 5.50 -9.67 11.33
CA GLY A 86 6.00 -8.69 12.30
C GLY A 86 5.95 -7.24 11.80
N ARG A 87 6.15 -7.00 10.49
CA ARG A 87 6.01 -5.65 9.90
C ARG A 87 4.57 -5.19 9.82
N ILE A 88 3.64 -6.10 9.49
CA ILE A 88 2.20 -5.81 9.48
C ILE A 88 1.78 -5.38 10.88
N GLN A 89 2.14 -6.14 11.92
CA GLN A 89 1.84 -5.76 13.30
C GLN A 89 2.51 -4.45 13.72
N ALA A 90 3.74 -4.17 13.26
CA ALA A 90 4.41 -2.90 13.54
C ALA A 90 3.69 -1.70 12.91
N VAL A 91 3.20 -1.82 11.68
CA VAL A 91 2.38 -0.78 11.05
C VAL A 91 1.03 -0.64 11.78
N ALA A 92 0.40 -1.75 12.15
CA ALA A 92 -0.85 -1.74 12.90
C ALA A 92 -0.69 -1.00 14.24
N ARG A 93 0.39 -1.28 15.00
CA ARG A 93 0.73 -0.57 16.23
C ARG A 93 0.93 0.93 16.01
N ALA A 94 1.70 1.33 14.99
CA ALA A 94 1.88 2.74 14.66
C ALA A 94 0.56 3.43 14.32
N VAL A 95 -0.35 2.76 13.62
CA VAL A 95 -1.70 3.30 13.33
C VAL A 95 -2.53 3.44 14.61
N VAL A 96 -2.47 2.46 15.52
CA VAL A 96 -3.17 2.54 16.82
C VAL A 96 -2.62 3.66 17.70
N GLU A 97 -1.30 3.73 17.84
CA GLU A 97 -0.62 4.64 18.78
C GLU A 97 -0.61 6.09 18.29
N ASP A 98 -0.31 6.33 17.00
CA ASP A 98 -0.13 7.68 16.47
C ASP A 98 -1.39 8.25 15.81
N TYR A 99 -2.37 7.40 15.47
CA TYR A 99 -3.55 7.76 14.68
C TYR A 99 -4.86 7.19 15.24
N ASP A 100 -4.89 6.77 16.51
CA ASP A 100 -6.06 6.24 17.22
C ASP A 100 -6.77 5.10 16.46
N GLY A 101 -6.03 4.26 15.74
CA GLY A 101 -6.56 3.13 14.99
C GLY A 101 -7.15 3.49 13.61
N ASP A 102 -7.26 4.79 13.29
CA ASP A 102 -7.77 5.26 12.01
C ASP A 102 -6.61 5.67 11.09
N VAL A 103 -6.26 4.75 10.18
CA VAL A 103 -5.23 4.95 9.16
C VAL A 103 -5.46 6.22 8.32
N THR A 104 -6.70 6.68 8.14
CA THR A 104 -7.00 7.82 7.28
C THR A 104 -6.48 9.13 7.87
N ARG A 105 -6.32 9.20 9.20
CA ARG A 105 -5.76 10.36 9.91
C ARG A 105 -4.34 10.69 9.50
N ILE A 106 -3.60 9.72 8.93
CA ILE A 106 -2.30 9.98 8.29
C ILE A 106 -2.41 11.11 7.25
N TRP A 107 -3.48 11.15 6.47
CA TRP A 107 -3.68 12.12 5.38
C TRP A 107 -4.87 13.07 5.55
N THR A 108 -5.67 12.94 6.61
CA THR A 108 -6.79 13.86 6.88
C THR A 108 -6.61 14.71 8.13
N GLN A 109 -5.80 14.27 9.11
CA GLN A 109 -5.72 14.96 10.39
C GLN A 109 -5.01 16.30 10.27
N ASP A 110 -5.66 17.34 10.79
CA ASP A 110 -5.22 18.74 10.84
C ASP A 110 -5.06 19.39 9.45
N ASP A 111 -5.79 18.88 8.43
CA ASP A 111 -5.73 19.36 7.03
C ASP A 111 -4.29 19.48 6.50
N PRO A 112 -3.55 18.36 6.41
CA PRO A 112 -2.12 18.37 6.16
C PRO A 112 -1.82 18.72 4.70
N ASP A 113 -0.64 19.30 4.44
CA ASP A 113 -0.10 19.40 3.09
C ASP A 113 0.55 18.08 2.63
N GLY A 114 0.84 17.97 1.34
CA GLY A 114 1.43 16.78 0.74
C GLY A 114 2.79 16.41 1.34
N ALA A 115 3.59 17.39 1.75
CA ALA A 115 4.88 17.17 2.41
C ALA A 115 4.68 16.56 3.81
N THR A 116 3.67 17.01 4.55
CA THR A 116 3.29 16.48 5.86
C THR A 116 2.77 15.05 5.74
N VAL A 117 1.89 14.77 4.76
CA VAL A 117 1.43 13.40 4.49
C VAL A 117 2.61 12.49 4.13
N LEU A 118 3.51 12.94 3.27
CA LEU A 118 4.71 12.17 2.92
C LEU A 118 5.58 11.89 4.16
N LYS A 119 5.78 12.89 5.03
CA LYS A 119 6.53 12.74 6.27
C LYS A 119 5.90 11.69 7.18
N ARG A 120 4.58 11.74 7.38
CA ARG A 120 3.81 10.77 8.18
C ARG A 120 3.92 9.36 7.60
N LEU A 121 3.75 9.21 6.28
CA LEU A 121 3.92 7.92 5.59
C LEU A 121 5.32 7.35 5.77
N LYS A 122 6.37 8.17 5.70
CA LYS A 122 7.76 7.75 5.92
C LYS A 122 8.07 7.33 7.36
N ALA A 123 7.29 7.79 8.32
CA ALA A 123 7.45 7.40 9.72
C ALA A 123 6.92 5.97 9.98
N LEU A 124 6.05 5.45 9.12
CA LEU A 124 5.50 4.11 9.26
C LEU A 124 6.58 3.02 9.11
N PRO A 125 6.58 1.98 9.96
CA PRO A 125 7.49 0.85 9.83
C PRO A 125 7.44 0.21 8.44
N GLY A 126 8.58 0.15 7.75
CA GLY A 126 8.67 -0.46 6.41
C GLY A 126 8.31 0.46 5.24
N PHE A 127 8.05 1.75 5.48
CA PHE A 127 7.82 2.77 4.46
C PHE A 127 9.05 3.66 4.25
N GLY A 128 9.95 3.20 3.38
CA GLY A 128 11.05 4.04 2.89
C GLY A 128 10.56 5.14 1.92
N GLU A 129 11.47 6.08 1.58
CA GLU A 129 11.21 7.24 0.72
C GLU A 129 10.38 6.91 -0.54
N GLN A 130 10.85 5.94 -1.32
CA GLN A 130 10.19 5.57 -2.58
C GLN A 130 8.78 5.02 -2.35
N LYS A 131 8.60 4.15 -1.35
CA LYS A 131 7.30 3.54 -1.03
C LYS A 131 6.31 4.61 -0.59
N ALA A 132 6.73 5.52 0.29
CA ALA A 132 5.89 6.61 0.77
C ALA A 132 5.47 7.55 -0.37
N ARG A 133 6.37 7.90 -1.30
CA ARG A 133 6.02 8.71 -2.49
C ARG A 133 5.04 8.00 -3.42
N ILE A 134 5.22 6.70 -3.66
CA ILE A 134 4.29 5.90 -4.47
C ILE A 134 2.91 5.85 -3.82
N PHE A 135 2.85 5.66 -2.50
CA PHE A 135 1.58 5.62 -1.78
C PHE A 135 0.89 6.99 -1.79
N LEU A 136 1.62 8.09 -1.58
CA LEU A 136 1.07 9.44 -1.73
C LEU A 136 0.52 9.69 -3.15
N ALA A 137 1.23 9.23 -4.17
CA ALA A 137 0.75 9.30 -5.55
C ALA A 137 -0.54 8.49 -5.74
N LEU A 138 -0.63 7.29 -5.17
CA LEU A 138 -1.80 6.43 -5.24
C LEU A 138 -3.02 7.09 -4.57
N LEU A 139 -2.82 7.68 -3.39
CA LEU A 139 -3.82 8.44 -2.66
C LEU A 139 -4.38 9.60 -3.52
N GLY A 140 -3.51 10.40 -4.12
CA GLY A 140 -3.92 11.54 -4.96
C GLY A 140 -4.55 11.17 -6.29
N LYS A 141 -4.03 10.14 -6.96
CA LYS A 141 -4.48 9.72 -8.30
C LYS A 141 -5.76 8.89 -8.26
N GLN A 142 -5.88 7.97 -7.31
CA GLN A 142 -6.94 6.97 -7.33
C GLN A 142 -7.91 7.08 -6.15
N ARG A 143 -7.50 7.68 -5.02
CA ARG A 143 -8.38 7.81 -3.83
C ARG A 143 -8.98 9.20 -3.65
N GLY A 144 -8.56 10.18 -4.46
CA GLY A 144 -9.04 11.57 -4.37
C GLY A 144 -8.48 12.34 -3.17
N VAL A 145 -7.44 11.82 -2.51
CA VAL A 145 -6.76 12.48 -1.38
C VAL A 145 -5.70 13.41 -1.94
N GLN A 146 -6.07 14.68 -2.12
CA GLN A 146 -5.27 15.67 -2.85
C GLN A 146 -4.85 16.88 -1.98
N PRO A 147 -4.09 16.68 -0.89
CA PRO A 147 -3.61 17.77 -0.06
C PRO A 147 -2.69 18.71 -0.85
N ALA A 148 -2.60 19.97 -0.44
CA ALA A 148 -1.80 20.96 -1.17
C ALA A 148 -0.36 20.48 -1.41
N GLY A 149 0.13 20.55 -2.64
CA GLY A 149 1.51 20.14 -2.97
C GLY A 149 1.77 18.62 -3.02
N TRP A 150 0.73 17.77 -3.05
CA TRP A 150 0.91 16.30 -3.04
C TRP A 150 1.69 15.76 -4.26
N ARG A 151 1.56 16.38 -5.44
CA ARG A 151 2.25 15.93 -6.65
C ARG A 151 3.75 16.19 -6.55
N GLU A 152 4.11 17.38 -6.08
CA GLU A 152 5.49 17.80 -5.83
C GLU A 152 6.14 16.91 -4.78
N ALA A 153 5.43 16.63 -3.68
CA ALA A 153 5.89 15.72 -2.64
C ALA A 153 6.06 14.27 -3.14
N ALA A 154 5.13 13.77 -3.97
CA ALA A 154 5.25 12.46 -4.60
C ALA A 154 6.36 12.39 -5.69
N GLY A 155 6.90 13.54 -6.11
CA GLY A 155 7.94 13.65 -7.13
C GLY A 155 7.48 13.07 -8.47
N SER A 156 8.35 12.29 -9.13
CA SER A 156 8.03 11.74 -10.45
C SER A 156 6.84 10.78 -10.47
N TYR A 157 6.45 10.22 -9.32
CA TYR A 157 5.23 9.42 -9.18
C TYR A 157 3.96 10.28 -9.15
N GLY A 158 4.07 11.57 -8.80
CA GLY A 158 2.98 12.54 -8.80
C GLY A 158 2.74 13.21 -10.16
N GLU A 159 3.63 13.03 -11.13
CA GLU A 159 3.49 13.57 -12.49
C GLU A 159 2.17 13.11 -13.13
N ASP A 160 1.47 14.05 -13.77
CA ASP A 160 0.25 13.73 -14.51
C ASP A 160 0.57 12.86 -15.73
N GLY A 161 -0.28 11.86 -15.99
CA GLY A 161 -0.05 10.89 -17.07
C GLY A 161 1.14 9.94 -16.89
N SER A 162 1.84 9.95 -15.74
CA SER A 162 2.96 9.03 -15.50
C SER A 162 2.51 7.56 -15.50
N ARG A 163 3.43 6.63 -15.82
CA ARG A 163 3.22 5.17 -15.77
C ARG A 163 4.35 4.48 -15.02
N ARG A 164 4.67 4.93 -13.82
CA ARG A 164 5.88 4.56 -13.07
C ARG A 164 5.63 3.57 -11.93
N SER A 165 4.43 3.51 -11.37
CA SER A 165 4.15 2.68 -10.19
C SER A 165 2.72 2.15 -10.13
N ILE A 166 2.39 1.43 -9.05
CA ILE A 166 1.02 0.95 -8.80
C ILE A 166 0.00 2.10 -8.76
N ALA A 167 0.43 3.31 -8.40
CA ALA A 167 -0.41 4.51 -8.43
C ALA A 167 -0.99 4.81 -9.82
N ASP A 168 -0.39 4.25 -10.88
CA ASP A 168 -0.79 4.45 -12.28
C ASP A 168 -1.52 3.24 -12.87
N VAL A 169 -1.78 2.19 -12.08
CA VAL A 169 -2.47 0.97 -12.53
C VAL A 169 -3.95 1.07 -12.21
N THR A 170 -4.77 1.01 -13.26
CA THR A 170 -6.25 1.11 -13.21
C THR A 170 -6.94 0.03 -14.04
N ASP A 171 -6.17 -0.74 -14.81
CA ASP A 171 -6.61 -1.83 -15.68
C ASP A 171 -5.40 -2.67 -16.15
N ALA A 172 -5.67 -3.73 -16.92
CA ALA A 172 -4.62 -4.60 -17.46
C ALA A 172 -3.65 -3.87 -18.40
N THR A 173 -4.13 -2.89 -19.17
CA THR A 173 -3.31 -2.11 -20.12
C THR A 173 -2.31 -1.21 -19.40
N SER A 174 -2.76 -0.50 -18.36
CA SER A 174 -1.93 0.35 -17.53
C SER A 174 -0.90 -0.45 -16.73
N LEU A 175 -1.24 -1.66 -16.27
CA LEU A 175 -0.27 -2.58 -15.67
C LEU A 175 0.87 -2.93 -16.62
N GLN A 176 0.55 -3.24 -17.89
CA GLN A 176 1.57 -3.52 -18.90
C GLN A 176 2.48 -2.30 -19.12
N LEU A 177 1.92 -1.10 -19.26
CA LEU A 177 2.68 0.14 -19.43
C LEU A 177 3.60 0.45 -18.23
N VAL A 178 3.14 0.19 -17.00
CA VAL A 178 3.97 0.33 -15.79
C VAL A 178 5.13 -0.68 -15.78
N ARG A 179 4.88 -1.93 -16.20
CA ARG A 179 5.94 -2.95 -16.32
C ARG A 179 6.99 -2.57 -17.35
N GLU A 180 6.57 -2.07 -18.51
CA GLU A 180 7.45 -1.58 -19.57
C GLU A 180 8.31 -0.40 -19.10
N THR A 181 7.68 0.58 -18.44
CA THR A 181 8.39 1.74 -17.87
C THR A 181 9.42 1.32 -16.84
N LYS A 182 9.07 0.41 -15.92
CA LYS A 182 10.01 -0.14 -14.92
C LYS A 182 11.16 -0.90 -15.59
N LYS A 183 10.91 -1.67 -16.66
CA LYS A 183 11.94 -2.39 -17.43
C LYS A 183 12.89 -1.41 -18.13
N ALA A 184 12.36 -0.37 -18.78
CA ALA A 184 13.15 0.65 -19.44
C ALA A 184 14.04 1.43 -18.46
N ALA A 185 13.49 1.82 -17.29
CA ALA A 185 14.24 2.51 -16.25
C ALA A 185 15.40 1.65 -15.69
N LYS A 186 15.16 0.35 -15.45
CA LYS A 186 16.21 -0.60 -15.03
C LYS A 186 17.31 -0.76 -16.09
N ALA A 187 16.94 -0.84 -17.37
CA ALA A 187 17.91 -0.93 -18.46
C ALA A 187 18.77 0.34 -18.56
N ALA A 188 18.15 1.52 -18.46
CA ALA A 188 18.87 2.80 -18.47
C ALA A 188 19.82 2.96 -17.27
N ALA A 189 19.44 2.45 -16.09
CA ALA A 189 20.29 2.48 -14.90
C ALA A 189 21.50 1.53 -15.01
N LYS A 190 21.37 0.40 -15.72
CA LYS A 190 22.48 -0.54 -15.96
C LYS A 190 23.46 -0.06 -17.04
N ALA A 191 23.02 0.83 -17.92
CA ALA A 191 23.82 1.41 -18.99
C ALA A 191 24.63 2.66 -18.56
N ARG A 192 24.53 3.06 -17.29
CA ARG A 192 25.32 4.12 -16.66
C ARG A 192 26.37 3.50 -15.75
#